data_AF-A0A947G700-F1
#
_entry.id   AF-A0A947G700-F1
#
_cell.length_a   1.000
_cell.length_b   1.000
_cell.length_c   1.000
_cell.angle_alpha   90.00
_cell.angle_beta   90.00
_cell.angle_gamma   90.00
#
_symmetry.space_group_name_H-M   'P 1'
#
loop_
_entity.id
_entity.type
_entity.pdbx_description
1 polymer ?
#
loop_
_entity_poly.entity_id
_entity_poly.type
_entity_poly.pdbx_seq_one_letter_code
_entity_poly.pdbx_strand_id
1 'polypeptide(L)'
;MKHSTLGATLLLATLVASSAAAESGPAKLTGNQLRIGGFVGYDFFDEELELGNSFFDDQVPQSAVLIGLRAGLDIVELMPGSLLAPTLGVELESKLAFSQTEDSAQRPSELAPVLGWRAHLMASFLSGMRAQPFLVVGAGGETVFTGSDFIDSPDTDASFHWGAGARYLVTPELAVRLDYRMVVTAGRFDYRSYNHELHVGASYRFELFGDDEPPPPPPKPTDSDGDGILDDADTCPDQPEDKDGYEDQDGCPDTDNDGDDIADGDDQCPLEAETVNQIDDDDGCPETDPDGDGLLGSRDGCPDEAEDRDGYQDGDGCPDRDNDGDG
;
A
#
# COMPACT_ATOMS: atom_id res chain seq x y z
N MET A 1 23.23 -57.09 38.41
CA MET A 1 22.67 -55.84 38.96
C MET A 1 22.73 -54.81 37.84
N LYS A 2 21.75 -54.68 36.93
CA LYS A 2 20.47 -53.92 37.04
C LYS A 2 20.60 -52.58 37.77
N HIS A 3 20.56 -51.49 37.00
CA HIS A 3 19.86 -50.20 37.14
C HIS A 3 20.42 -49.28 36.02
N SER A 4 19.72 -48.35 35.37
CA SER A 4 18.33 -48.04 35.09
C SER A 4 18.38 -46.80 34.17
N THR A 5 17.52 -46.76 33.16
CA THR A 5 17.24 -45.68 32.21
C THR A 5 16.87 -44.32 32.81
N LEU A 6 17.36 -43.23 32.19
CA LEU A 6 16.72 -41.91 31.99
C LEU A 6 17.34 -41.35 30.70
N GLY A 7 16.68 -41.07 29.57
CA GLY A 7 15.27 -40.73 29.35
C GLY A 7 15.11 -39.23 29.16
N ALA A 8 15.74 -38.62 28.15
CA ALA A 8 15.48 -37.23 27.75
C ALA A 8 14.78 -37.24 26.38
N THR A 9 13.47 -37.30 26.43
CA THR A 9 12.56 -37.23 25.28
C THR A 9 12.55 -35.79 24.76
N LEU A 10 13.00 -35.62 23.52
CA LEU A 10 12.86 -34.40 22.73
C LEU A 10 11.35 -34.16 22.50
N LEU A 11 10.75 -33.17 23.14
CA LEU A 11 9.37 -32.76 22.86
C LEU A 11 9.37 -32.03 21.50
N LEU A 12 9.06 -32.76 20.45
CA LEU A 12 8.70 -32.22 19.14
C LEU A 12 7.26 -31.67 19.27
N ALA A 13 7.12 -30.36 19.44
CA ALA A 13 5.83 -29.70 19.37
C ALA A 13 5.36 -29.68 17.91
N THR A 14 4.49 -30.62 17.56
CA THR A 14 3.71 -30.62 16.33
C THR A 14 2.70 -29.46 16.38
N LEU A 15 3.03 -28.34 15.74
CA LEU A 15 2.02 -27.37 15.32
C LEU A 15 1.48 -27.82 13.96
N VAL A 16 0.23 -28.29 13.97
CA VAL A 16 -0.61 -28.44 12.80
C VAL A 16 -0.88 -27.04 12.27
N ALA A 17 -0.09 -26.59 11.29
CA ALA A 17 -0.44 -25.44 10.48
C ALA A 17 -1.36 -25.93 9.35
N SER A 18 -2.63 -25.57 9.49
CA SER A 18 -3.64 -25.67 8.44
C SER A 18 -3.13 -24.97 7.17
N SER A 19 -3.44 -25.57 6.03
CA SER A 19 -3.11 -25.10 4.70
C SER A 19 -3.67 -23.71 4.43
N ALA A 20 -2.86 -22.68 4.66
CA ALA A 20 -2.87 -21.49 3.84
C ALA A 20 -1.60 -21.58 3.01
N ALA A 21 -1.75 -21.87 1.72
CA ALA A 21 -0.66 -21.74 0.77
C ALA A 21 -0.21 -20.28 0.82
N ALA A 22 0.87 -20.00 1.55
CA ALA A 22 1.61 -18.76 1.40
C ALA A 22 2.21 -18.83 0.00
N GLU A 23 1.57 -18.18 -0.96
CA GLU A 23 2.14 -17.97 -2.29
C GLU A 23 3.50 -17.29 -2.08
N SER A 24 4.57 -18.06 -2.26
CA SER A 24 5.94 -17.56 -2.15
C SER A 24 6.18 -16.66 -3.36
N GLY A 25 5.94 -15.36 -3.18
CA GLY A 25 6.34 -14.35 -4.16
C GLY A 25 7.86 -14.30 -4.31
N PRO A 26 8.38 -13.77 -5.43
CA PRO A 26 9.81 -13.53 -5.59
C PRO A 26 10.33 -12.56 -4.50
N ALA A 27 11.63 -12.63 -4.19
CA ALA A 27 12.26 -11.79 -3.19
C ALA A 27 11.91 -10.30 -3.40
N LYS A 28 11.40 -9.64 -2.35
CA LYS A 28 10.96 -8.24 -2.42
C LYS A 28 12.07 -7.34 -1.91
N LEU A 29 12.47 -6.35 -2.71
CA LEU A 29 13.35 -5.29 -2.26
C LEU A 29 12.58 -4.39 -1.29
N THR A 30 13.08 -4.23 -0.07
CA THR A 30 12.48 -3.40 1.00
C THR A 30 13.21 -2.07 1.19
N GLY A 31 14.06 -1.70 0.22
CA GLY A 31 15.15 -0.71 0.27
C GLY A 31 14.82 0.74 0.61
N ASN A 32 13.70 1.00 1.28
CA ASN A 32 13.19 2.33 1.63
C ASN A 32 13.20 2.61 3.15
N GLN A 33 13.57 1.61 3.98
CA GLN A 33 13.57 1.76 5.44
C GLN A 33 14.98 1.99 5.98
N LEU A 34 15.27 3.22 6.39
CA LEU A 34 16.49 3.60 7.10
C LEU A 34 16.28 3.52 8.61
N ARG A 35 17.13 2.79 9.32
CA ARG A 35 17.18 2.82 10.78
C ARG A 35 18.40 3.59 11.23
N ILE A 36 18.19 4.57 12.11
CA ILE A 36 19.28 5.27 12.80
C ILE A 36 19.10 5.05 14.30
N GLY A 37 20.19 4.76 15.00
CA GLY A 37 20.14 4.51 16.42
C GLY A 37 21.47 4.72 17.12
N GLY A 38 21.42 4.60 18.44
CA GLY A 38 22.59 4.59 19.31
C GLY A 38 22.53 3.40 20.25
N PHE A 39 23.68 3.06 20.81
CA PHE A 39 23.81 1.96 21.76
C PHE A 39 24.84 2.28 22.83
N VAL A 40 24.68 1.61 23.96
CA VAL A 40 25.63 1.58 25.06
C VAL A 40 25.92 0.14 25.41
N GLY A 41 27.11 -0.15 25.90
CA GLY A 41 27.49 -1.52 26.15
C GLY A 41 28.78 -1.65 26.92
N TYR A 42 29.32 -2.86 26.86
CA TYR A 42 30.59 -3.21 27.44
C TYR A 42 31.40 -4.00 26.42
N ASP A 43 32.67 -3.63 26.31
CA ASP A 43 33.69 -4.29 25.52
C ASP A 43 34.58 -5.09 26.46
N PHE A 44 34.72 -6.37 26.19
CA PHE A 44 35.58 -7.28 26.92
C PHE A 44 36.78 -7.59 26.03
N PHE A 45 37.84 -6.81 26.19
CA PHE A 45 39.08 -7.01 25.45
C PHE A 45 39.84 -8.24 25.98
N ASP A 46 40.42 -9.00 25.06
CA ASP A 46 41.33 -10.10 25.35
C ASP A 46 42.66 -9.55 25.91
N GLU A 47 43.29 -10.30 26.82
CA GLU A 47 44.60 -9.94 27.39
C GLU A 47 45.72 -10.01 26.34
N GLU A 48 45.53 -10.80 25.28
CA GLU A 48 46.49 -10.97 24.17
C GLU A 48 46.24 -10.02 22.99
N LEU A 49 45.49 -8.93 23.20
CA LEU A 49 45.22 -7.91 22.19
C LEU A 49 46.51 -7.25 21.68
N GLU A 50 46.70 -7.19 20.36
CA GLU A 50 47.86 -6.52 19.75
C GLU A 50 47.66 -4.99 19.65
N LEU A 51 46.41 -4.52 19.59
CA LEU A 51 46.07 -3.12 19.32
C LEU A 51 46.90 -2.14 20.15
N GLY A 52 47.68 -1.30 19.47
CA GLY A 52 48.64 -0.41 20.10
C GLY A 52 50.07 -0.95 20.17
N ASN A 53 50.33 -2.13 19.60
CA ASN A 53 51.63 -2.80 19.49
C ASN A 53 52.46 -2.83 20.79
N SER A 54 51.81 -2.93 21.95
CA SER A 54 52.54 -2.88 23.21
C SER A 54 53.35 -4.15 23.47
N PHE A 55 54.60 -3.95 23.89
CA PHE A 55 55.44 -5.03 24.41
C PHE A 55 55.03 -5.50 25.81
N PHE A 56 54.15 -4.77 26.49
CA PHE A 56 53.72 -5.09 27.85
C PHE A 56 52.23 -5.47 27.89
N ASP A 57 51.90 -6.52 28.63
CA ASP A 57 50.54 -7.06 28.80
C ASP A 57 49.63 -6.16 29.64
N ASP A 58 50.19 -5.40 30.58
CA ASP A 58 49.46 -4.38 31.35
C ASP A 58 49.19 -3.10 30.55
N GLN A 59 49.85 -2.91 29.41
CA GLN A 59 49.73 -1.70 28.58
C GLN A 59 48.95 -1.97 27.29
N VAL A 60 47.80 -2.64 27.42
CA VAL A 60 46.80 -2.81 26.36
C VAL A 60 45.43 -2.32 26.84
N PRO A 61 44.52 -1.93 25.92
CA PRO A 61 43.16 -1.56 26.28
C PRO A 61 42.46 -2.63 27.13
N GLN A 62 42.05 -2.25 28.34
CA GLN A 62 41.25 -3.09 29.22
C GLN A 62 39.76 -3.02 28.92
N SER A 63 39.03 -4.02 29.40
CA SER A 63 37.57 -4.09 29.26
C SER A 63 36.88 -2.80 29.76
N ALA A 64 35.95 -2.27 28.98
CA ALA A 64 35.42 -0.93 29.22
C ALA A 64 33.97 -0.73 28.77
N VAL A 65 33.32 0.29 29.31
CA VAL A 65 32.04 0.75 28.77
C VAL A 65 32.22 1.38 27.39
N LEU A 66 31.25 1.13 26.52
CA LEU A 66 31.23 1.71 25.18
C LEU A 66 29.94 2.47 24.91
N ILE A 67 30.03 3.45 24.02
CA ILE A 67 28.89 4.08 23.37
C ILE A 67 29.06 3.98 21.86
N GLY A 68 27.97 3.99 21.11
CA GLY A 68 28.08 3.96 19.66
C GLY A 68 26.83 4.41 18.94
N LEU A 69 26.99 4.60 17.63
CA LEU A 69 25.96 4.97 16.68
C LEU A 69 25.86 3.90 15.61
N ARG A 70 24.65 3.71 15.09
CA ARG A 70 24.40 2.78 13.98
C ARG A 70 23.41 3.36 12.99
N ALA A 71 23.64 3.02 11.73
CA ALA A 71 22.74 3.28 10.62
C ALA A 71 22.58 2.01 9.79
N GLY A 72 21.36 1.55 9.56
CA GLY A 72 21.09 0.32 8.84
C GLY A 72 19.95 0.43 7.85
N LEU A 73 20.03 -0.37 6.79
CA LEU A 73 19.04 -0.47 5.72
C LEU A 73 18.60 -1.92 5.60
N ASP A 74 17.29 -2.17 5.52
CA ASP A 74 16.77 -3.47 5.08
C ASP A 74 16.74 -3.51 3.56
N ILE A 75 17.34 -4.52 2.96
CA ILE A 75 17.52 -4.58 1.51
C ILE A 75 16.56 -5.58 0.87
N VAL A 76 16.50 -6.81 1.37
CA VAL A 76 15.79 -7.91 0.71
C VAL A 76 15.01 -8.74 1.71
N GLU A 77 13.75 -9.02 1.41
CA GLU A 77 13.00 -10.11 2.01
C GLU A 77 13.07 -11.34 1.09
N LEU A 78 13.77 -12.40 1.52
CA LEU A 78 14.11 -13.53 0.64
C LEU A 78 12.91 -14.39 0.23
N MET A 79 11.84 -14.42 1.03
CA MET A 79 10.56 -15.06 0.71
C MET A 79 9.43 -14.32 1.45
N PRO A 80 8.80 -13.32 0.80
CA PRO A 80 7.72 -12.55 1.42
C PRO A 80 6.57 -13.45 1.88
N GLY A 81 6.10 -13.25 3.11
CA GLY A 81 4.99 -14.01 3.69
C GLY A 81 5.37 -15.31 4.41
N SER A 82 6.64 -15.73 4.40
CA SER A 82 7.13 -16.84 5.23
C SER A 82 7.70 -16.33 6.55
N LEU A 83 7.13 -16.77 7.67
CA LEU A 83 7.55 -16.37 9.02
C LEU A 83 9.04 -16.67 9.30
N LEU A 84 9.59 -17.72 8.71
CA LEU A 84 10.98 -18.17 8.93
C LEU A 84 11.97 -17.59 7.92
N ALA A 85 11.50 -16.93 6.87
CA ALA A 85 12.39 -16.34 5.88
C ALA A 85 13.07 -15.10 6.48
N PRO A 86 14.41 -14.99 6.37
CA PRO A 86 15.09 -13.85 6.94
C PRO A 86 14.93 -12.61 6.04
N THR A 87 14.77 -11.46 6.69
CA THR A 87 14.99 -10.16 6.07
C THR A 87 16.48 -9.85 6.16
N LEU A 88 17.11 -9.62 5.00
CA LEU A 88 18.51 -9.25 4.90
C LEU A 88 18.66 -7.73 4.90
N GLY A 89 19.60 -7.24 5.70
CA GLY A 89 19.96 -5.84 5.78
C GLY A 89 21.46 -5.62 5.88
N VAL A 90 21.87 -4.37 5.76
CA VAL A 90 23.24 -3.91 6.02
C VAL A 90 23.20 -2.88 7.12
N GLU A 91 24.24 -2.83 7.95
CA GLU A 91 24.38 -1.84 9.01
C GLU A 91 25.83 -1.36 9.10
N LEU A 92 25.97 -0.04 9.16
CA LEU A 92 27.21 0.66 9.48
C LEU A 92 27.16 1.07 10.94
N GLU A 93 28.28 0.92 11.64
CA GLU A 93 28.39 1.20 13.06
C GLU A 93 29.71 1.88 13.40
N SER A 94 29.65 2.81 14.35
CA SER A 94 30.82 3.34 15.05
C SER A 94 30.65 3.19 16.56
N LYS A 95 31.71 2.80 17.27
CA LYS A 95 31.76 2.71 18.73
C LYS A 95 32.95 3.47 19.29
N LEU A 96 32.83 3.97 20.50
CA LEU A 96 33.92 4.48 21.31
C LEU A 96 33.89 3.77 22.67
N ALA A 97 34.88 2.93 22.94
CA ALA A 97 35.09 2.30 24.24
C ALA A 97 36.03 3.17 25.08
N PHE A 98 35.63 3.51 26.30
CA PHE A 98 36.39 4.37 27.22
C PHE A 98 37.38 3.54 28.04
N SER A 99 38.27 2.85 27.34
CA SER A 99 39.25 1.95 27.94
C SER A 99 40.44 2.68 28.56
N GLN A 100 41.14 1.99 29.44
CA GLN A 100 42.36 2.39 30.12
C GLN A 100 43.32 1.20 30.16
N THR A 101 44.61 1.45 30.31
CA THR A 101 45.60 0.40 30.58
C THR A 101 45.59 -0.02 32.05
N GLU A 102 46.18 -1.17 32.36
CA GLU A 102 46.35 -1.65 33.72
C GLU A 102 47.53 -0.93 34.41
N ASP A 103 47.39 -0.70 35.71
CA ASP A 103 48.42 -0.10 36.55
C ASP A 103 49.41 -1.18 37.01
N SER A 104 50.72 -0.93 36.82
CA SER A 104 51.76 -1.81 37.31
C SER A 104 52.84 -1.05 38.08
N ALA A 105 53.68 -1.78 38.81
CA ALA A 105 54.71 -1.21 39.67
C ALA A 105 55.72 -0.30 38.94
N GLN A 106 55.77 -0.35 37.60
CA GLN A 106 56.65 0.47 36.78
C GLN A 106 55.90 1.31 35.72
N ARG A 107 54.62 1.06 35.45
CA ARG A 107 53.86 1.72 34.37
C ARG A 107 52.49 2.14 34.89
N PRO A 108 52.22 3.46 34.97
CA PRO A 108 50.92 3.94 35.43
C PRO A 108 49.81 3.56 34.44
N SER A 109 48.58 3.46 34.96
CA SER A 109 47.40 3.36 34.10
C SER A 109 47.23 4.64 33.28
N GLU A 110 47.01 4.49 31.98
CA GLU A 110 46.77 5.58 31.04
C GLU A 110 45.45 5.40 30.31
N LEU A 111 44.83 6.51 29.91
CA LEU A 111 43.59 6.47 29.15
C LEU A 111 43.88 5.94 27.73
N ALA A 112 43.11 4.95 27.28
CA ALA A 112 43.30 4.27 25.99
C ALA A 112 41.98 4.02 25.25
N PRO A 113 41.21 5.07 24.87
CA PRO A 113 39.98 4.92 24.15
C PRO A 113 40.17 4.18 22.83
N VAL A 114 39.23 3.29 22.54
CA VAL A 114 39.20 2.50 21.31
C VAL A 114 38.01 2.93 20.46
N LEU A 115 38.29 3.46 19.28
CA LEU A 115 37.30 3.78 18.25
C LEU A 115 37.14 2.58 17.32
N GLY A 116 35.97 1.96 17.31
CA GLY A 116 35.62 0.95 16.32
C GLY A 116 34.79 1.54 15.19
N TRP A 117 35.07 1.16 13.95
CA TRP A 117 34.23 1.46 12.77
C TRP A 117 34.03 0.18 11.97
N ARG A 118 32.79 -0.18 11.66
CA ARG A 118 32.48 -1.48 11.04
C ARG A 118 31.22 -1.48 10.22
N ALA A 119 31.19 -2.34 9.21
CA ALA A 119 30.01 -2.64 8.41
C ALA A 119 29.69 -4.13 8.51
N HIS A 120 28.40 -4.48 8.57
CA HIS A 120 27.97 -5.87 8.66
C HIS A 120 26.70 -6.15 7.89
N LEU A 121 26.57 -7.41 7.48
CA LEU A 121 25.32 -7.98 7.00
C LEU A 121 24.51 -8.46 8.20
N MET A 122 23.20 -8.29 8.12
CA MET A 122 22.24 -8.70 9.14
C MET A 122 21.18 -9.59 8.52
N ALA A 123 20.88 -10.72 9.19
CA ALA A 123 19.74 -11.55 8.88
C ALA A 123 18.76 -11.50 10.06
N SER A 124 17.60 -10.87 9.87
CA SER A 124 16.54 -10.79 10.87
C SER A 124 15.49 -11.86 10.59
N PHE A 125 15.13 -12.65 11.59
CA PHE A 125 14.13 -13.70 11.46
C PHE A 125 12.85 -13.28 12.17
N LEU A 126 11.74 -13.95 11.82
CA LEU A 126 10.45 -13.72 12.47
C LEU A 126 10.01 -12.24 12.37
N SER A 127 10.27 -11.60 11.22
CA SER A 127 10.07 -10.16 11.01
C SER A 127 8.62 -9.68 11.24
N GLY A 128 7.63 -10.58 11.22
CA GLY A 128 6.24 -10.26 11.59
C GLY A 128 5.97 -10.20 13.10
N MET A 129 6.92 -10.58 13.95
CA MET A 129 6.78 -10.54 15.41
C MET A 129 7.43 -9.30 16.02
N ARG A 130 6.98 -8.90 17.22
CA ARG A 130 7.62 -7.80 17.97
C ARG A 130 9.06 -8.14 18.39
N ALA A 131 9.31 -9.39 18.79
CA ALA A 131 10.64 -9.87 19.13
C ALA A 131 11.25 -10.59 17.91
N GLN A 132 12.23 -9.95 17.31
CA GLN A 132 12.89 -10.38 16.08
C GLN A 132 14.33 -10.79 16.41
N PRO A 133 14.63 -12.11 16.48
CA PRO A 133 16.00 -12.56 16.60
C PRO A 133 16.76 -12.29 15.31
N PHE A 134 18.07 -12.05 15.42
CA PHE A 134 18.91 -11.80 14.27
C PHE A 134 20.31 -12.38 14.44
N LEU A 135 20.98 -12.54 13.29
CA LEU A 135 22.40 -12.85 13.20
C LEU A 135 23.12 -11.73 12.44
N VAL A 136 24.37 -11.47 12.81
CA VAL A 136 25.25 -10.51 12.12
C VAL A 136 26.59 -11.13 11.78
N VAL A 137 27.16 -10.69 10.66
CA VAL A 137 28.55 -10.97 10.27
C VAL A 137 29.11 -9.77 9.52
N GLY A 138 30.33 -9.36 9.86
CA GLY A 138 30.91 -8.18 9.25
C GLY A 138 32.39 -7.98 9.55
N ALA A 139 32.89 -6.85 9.09
CA ALA A 139 34.29 -6.46 9.22
C ALA A 139 34.41 -4.96 9.45
N GLY A 140 35.55 -4.55 9.96
CA GLY A 140 35.84 -3.16 10.30
C GLY A 140 37.28 -2.97 10.74
N GLY A 141 37.49 -1.93 11.53
CA GLY A 141 38.75 -1.71 12.23
C GLY A 141 38.52 -1.16 13.63
N GLU A 142 39.52 -1.33 14.48
CA GLU A 142 39.60 -0.77 15.81
C GLU A 142 40.85 0.09 15.89
N THR A 143 40.70 1.33 16.35
CA THR A 143 41.79 2.29 16.48
C THR A 143 41.93 2.69 17.94
N VAL A 144 43.11 2.49 18.52
CA VAL A 144 43.40 3.00 19.88
C VAL A 144 43.98 4.40 19.81
N PHE A 145 43.54 5.26 20.72
CA PHE A 145 44.11 6.58 20.94
C PHE A 145 44.54 6.71 22.39
N THR A 146 45.82 6.93 22.63
CA THR A 146 46.36 7.14 23.97
C THR A 146 47.55 8.10 23.96
N GLY A 147 47.85 8.67 25.12
CA GLY A 147 49.08 9.42 25.38
C GLY A 147 50.17 8.58 26.07
N SER A 148 49.94 7.27 26.26
CA SER A 148 50.92 6.36 26.86
C SER A 148 52.16 6.22 25.98
N ASP A 149 53.34 6.29 26.59
CA ASP A 149 54.63 6.01 25.91
C ASP A 149 54.82 4.51 25.60
N PHE A 150 53.93 3.65 26.08
CA PHE A 150 54.01 2.18 25.96
C PHE A 150 53.08 1.60 24.89
N ILE A 151 52.29 2.45 24.24
CA ILE A 151 51.34 2.09 23.19
C ILE A 151 51.61 2.97 21.98
N ASP A 152 51.76 2.37 20.80
CA ASP A 152 51.77 3.07 19.54
C ASP A 152 50.38 3.68 19.28
N SER A 153 50.32 5.00 19.12
CA SER A 153 49.06 5.75 19.04
C SER A 153 49.16 6.88 18.00
N PRO A 154 48.22 6.98 17.04
CA PRO A 154 47.12 6.04 16.81
C PRO A 154 47.61 4.77 16.12
N ASP A 155 47.09 3.63 16.54
CA ASP A 155 47.29 2.35 15.88
C ASP A 155 45.93 1.75 15.50
N THR A 156 45.85 1.06 14.36
CA THR A 156 44.59 0.55 13.82
C THR A 156 44.72 -0.87 13.32
N ASP A 157 43.94 -1.76 13.92
CA ASP A 157 43.84 -3.15 13.51
C ASP A 157 42.55 -3.44 12.77
N ALA A 158 42.65 -4.32 11.78
CA ALA A 158 41.47 -4.86 11.12
C ALA A 158 40.72 -5.79 12.09
N SER A 159 39.40 -5.69 12.08
CA SER A 159 38.51 -6.53 12.89
C SER A 159 37.52 -7.28 12.02
N PHE A 160 37.26 -8.53 12.38
CA PHE A 160 36.18 -9.34 11.84
C PHE A 160 35.25 -9.73 12.97
N HIS A 161 33.94 -9.74 12.75
CA HIS A 161 33.00 -10.04 13.82
C HIS A 161 31.80 -10.83 13.34
N TRP A 162 31.22 -11.56 14.28
CA TRP A 162 29.90 -12.16 14.13
C TRP A 162 29.17 -12.09 15.45
N GLY A 163 27.85 -12.22 15.39
CA GLY A 163 27.05 -12.07 16.59
C GLY A 163 25.62 -12.47 16.39
N ALA A 164 24.91 -12.47 17.51
CA ALA A 164 23.49 -12.73 17.56
C ALA A 164 22.84 -11.75 18.52
N GLY A 165 21.56 -11.53 18.33
CA GLY A 165 20.81 -10.70 19.24
C GLY A 165 19.31 -10.74 18.98
N ALA A 166 18.60 -9.88 19.68
CA ALA A 166 17.17 -9.72 19.54
C ALA A 166 16.80 -8.25 19.47
N ARG A 167 15.94 -7.91 18.51
CA ARG A 167 15.30 -6.61 18.38
C ARG A 167 13.87 -6.73 18.90
N TYR A 168 13.46 -5.80 19.75
CA TYR A 168 12.10 -5.66 20.23
C TYR A 168 11.48 -4.38 19.69
N LEU A 169 10.43 -4.50 18.87
CA LEU A 169 9.65 -3.38 18.37
C LEU A 169 8.75 -2.83 19.49
N VAL A 170 9.09 -1.66 20.01
CA VAL A 170 8.29 -0.92 21.00
C VAL A 170 7.11 -0.26 20.29
N THR A 171 7.39 0.39 19.16
CA THR A 171 6.41 0.83 18.16
C THR A 171 6.86 0.31 16.79
N PRO A 172 6.07 0.48 15.71
CA PRO A 172 6.55 0.14 14.37
C PRO A 172 7.85 0.88 14.01
N GLU A 173 8.07 2.09 14.54
CA GLU A 173 9.21 2.96 14.25
C GLU A 173 10.35 2.81 15.28
N LEU A 174 10.01 2.64 16.56
CA LEU A 174 10.97 2.58 17.66
C LEU A 174 11.26 1.13 18.04
N ALA A 175 12.53 0.76 17.99
CA ALA A 175 13.00 -0.56 18.40
C ALA A 175 14.09 -0.45 19.47
N VAL A 176 14.06 -1.37 20.43
CA VAL A 176 15.16 -1.64 21.38
C VAL A 176 15.86 -2.91 20.94
N ARG A 177 17.19 -2.98 21.06
CA ARG A 177 17.99 -4.10 20.57
C ARG A 177 19.00 -4.52 21.63
N LEU A 178 19.16 -5.82 21.81
CA LEU A 178 20.25 -6.44 22.57
C LEU A 178 21.14 -7.20 21.59
N ASP A 179 22.44 -6.95 21.66
CA ASP A 179 23.46 -7.51 20.78
C ASP A 179 24.55 -8.15 21.61
N TYR A 180 24.93 -9.38 21.24
CA TYR A 180 26.19 -9.98 21.63
C TYR A 180 27.05 -10.23 20.39
N ARG A 181 28.31 -9.83 20.43
CA ARG A 181 29.26 -10.00 19.32
C ARG A 181 30.56 -10.61 19.83
N MET A 182 31.13 -11.48 19.00
CA MET A 182 32.52 -11.90 19.11
C MET A 182 33.30 -11.17 18.02
N VAL A 183 34.38 -10.53 18.39
CA VAL A 183 35.23 -9.73 17.51
C VAL A 183 36.62 -10.36 17.52
N VAL A 184 37.13 -10.64 16.33
CA VAL A 184 38.46 -11.19 16.11
C VAL A 184 39.34 -10.09 15.55
N THR A 185 40.43 -9.83 16.24
CA THR A 185 41.48 -8.89 15.82
C THR A 185 42.83 -9.59 15.82
N ALA A 186 43.87 -8.85 15.44
CA ALA A 186 45.22 -9.33 15.60
C ALA A 186 45.55 -9.46 17.11
N GLY A 187 46.21 -10.56 17.45
CA GLY A 187 46.71 -10.83 18.78
C GLY A 187 48.23 -10.82 18.79
N ARG A 188 48.81 -10.64 19.98
CA ARG A 188 50.25 -10.58 20.17
C ARG A 188 50.93 -11.86 19.67
N PHE A 189 52.18 -11.77 19.24
CA PHE A 189 53.02 -12.93 18.85
C PHE A 189 52.40 -13.88 17.82
N ASP A 190 51.76 -13.34 16.77
CA ASP A 190 51.05 -14.09 15.71
C ASP A 190 49.80 -14.88 16.18
N TYR A 191 49.27 -14.59 17.37
CA TYR A 191 47.99 -15.13 17.82
C TYR A 191 46.80 -14.31 17.30
N ARG A 192 45.59 -14.79 17.57
CA ARG A 192 44.33 -14.05 17.32
C ARG A 192 43.73 -13.67 18.66
N SER A 193 43.33 -12.42 18.78
CA SER A 193 42.60 -11.93 19.94
C SER A 193 41.10 -12.11 19.72
N TYR A 194 40.37 -12.49 20.78
CA TYR A 194 38.93 -12.73 20.76
C TYR A 194 38.22 -11.80 21.74
N ASN A 195 37.94 -10.58 21.30
CA ASN A 195 37.17 -9.62 22.09
C ASN A 195 35.68 -10.01 22.09
N HIS A 196 35.00 -9.75 23.20
CA HIS A 196 33.56 -9.94 23.31
C HIS A 196 32.86 -8.61 23.54
N GLU A 197 31.74 -8.38 22.90
CA GLU A 197 30.95 -7.18 23.12
C GLU A 197 29.51 -7.52 23.47
N LEU A 198 28.97 -6.78 24.44
CA LEU A 198 27.55 -6.82 24.79
C LEU A 198 27.01 -5.39 24.78
N HIS A 199 25.99 -5.11 23.96
CA HIS A 199 25.38 -3.78 23.90
C HIS A 199 23.86 -3.82 23.83
N VAL A 200 23.26 -2.79 24.42
CA VAL A 200 21.84 -2.49 24.32
C VAL A 200 21.69 -1.14 23.63
N GLY A 201 20.80 -1.07 22.65
CA GLY A 201 20.58 0.13 21.86
C GLY A 201 19.13 0.39 21.55
N ALA A 202 18.87 1.60 21.09
CA ALA A 202 17.58 2.00 20.55
C ALA A 202 17.79 2.56 19.14
N SER A 203 16.86 2.26 18.25
CA SER A 203 16.86 2.76 16.87
C SER A 203 15.48 3.19 16.45
N TYR A 204 15.42 4.28 15.69
CA TYR A 204 14.22 4.78 15.05
C TYR A 204 14.27 4.46 13.56
N ARG A 205 13.15 3.99 13.01
CA ARG A 205 12.96 3.72 11.59
C ARG A 205 12.38 4.95 10.91
N PHE A 206 13.01 5.35 9.81
CA PHE A 206 12.61 6.40 8.89
C PHE A 206 12.30 5.76 7.54
N GLU A 207 11.24 6.25 6.90
CA GLU A 207 10.95 5.97 5.50
C GLU A 207 11.62 7.06 4.67
N LEU A 208 12.56 6.69 3.80
CA LEU A 208 13.40 7.65 3.08
C LEU A 208 12.66 8.35 1.94
N PHE A 209 11.73 7.64 1.32
CA PHE A 209 10.82 8.13 0.30
C PHE A 209 9.43 7.60 0.69
N GLY A 210 8.39 8.42 0.68
CA GLY A 210 7.03 7.86 0.74
C GLY A 210 6.88 6.96 -0.48
N ASP A 211 6.37 5.74 -0.31
CA ASP A 211 5.75 5.09 -1.45
C ASP A 211 4.64 6.08 -1.86
N ASP A 212 4.80 6.78 -2.98
CA ASP A 212 3.72 7.60 -3.54
C ASP A 212 2.56 6.65 -3.72
N GLU A 213 1.62 6.68 -2.77
CA GLU A 213 0.41 5.89 -2.87
C GLU A 213 -0.19 6.27 -4.22
N PRO A 214 -0.38 5.30 -5.14
CA PRO A 214 -0.95 5.63 -6.43
C PRO A 214 -2.26 6.38 -6.17
N PRO A 215 -2.53 7.47 -6.91
CA PRO A 215 -3.73 8.26 -6.67
C PRO A 215 -4.94 7.32 -6.63
N PRO A 216 -5.90 7.55 -5.71
CA PRO A 216 -7.04 6.68 -5.59
C PRO A 216 -7.68 6.48 -6.97
N PRO A 217 -8.09 5.25 -7.31
CA PRO A 217 -8.72 5.01 -8.59
C PRO A 217 -9.92 5.96 -8.72
N PRO A 218 -10.17 6.50 -9.93
CA PRO A 218 -11.34 7.35 -10.15
C PRO A 218 -12.60 6.61 -9.69
N PRO A 219 -13.62 7.34 -9.18
CA PRO A 219 -14.89 6.73 -8.82
C PRO A 219 -15.44 5.97 -10.04
N LYS A 220 -16.08 4.83 -9.78
CA LYS A 220 -16.73 4.08 -10.86
C LYS A 220 -17.84 4.96 -11.45
N PRO A 221 -18.02 4.96 -12.78
CA PRO A 221 -19.20 5.57 -13.39
C PRO A 221 -20.46 4.99 -12.73
N THR A 222 -21.42 5.86 -12.44
CA THR A 222 -22.71 5.51 -11.84
C THR A 222 -23.80 5.76 -12.86
N ASP A 223 -24.86 4.99 -12.73
CA ASP A 223 -26.11 5.01 -13.50
C ASP A 223 -27.18 4.81 -12.42
N SER A 224 -27.79 5.91 -12.02
CA SER A 224 -28.54 6.02 -10.76
C SER A 224 -29.99 5.52 -10.89
N ASP A 225 -30.61 5.65 -12.06
CA ASP A 225 -31.95 5.12 -12.35
C ASP A 225 -31.96 3.80 -13.15
N GLY A 226 -30.82 3.41 -13.73
CA GLY A 226 -30.64 2.12 -14.37
C GLY A 226 -31.14 2.04 -15.80
N ASP A 227 -31.29 3.18 -16.50
CA ASP A 227 -31.72 3.21 -17.88
C ASP A 227 -30.61 2.86 -18.90
N GLY A 228 -29.35 2.83 -18.46
CA GLY A 228 -28.17 2.50 -19.25
C GLY A 228 -27.37 3.70 -19.79
N ILE A 229 -27.77 4.92 -19.46
CA ILE A 229 -27.01 6.15 -19.62
C ILE A 229 -26.29 6.40 -18.28
N LEU A 230 -25.06 6.93 -18.32
CA LEU A 230 -24.30 7.20 -17.09
C LEU A 230 -24.69 8.58 -16.57
N ASP A 231 -24.73 8.78 -15.25
CA ASP A 231 -25.11 10.06 -14.60
C ASP A 231 -24.35 11.29 -15.15
N ASP A 232 -23.12 11.11 -15.64
CA ASP A 232 -22.30 12.20 -16.24
C ASP A 232 -22.76 12.61 -17.66
N ALA A 233 -23.52 11.75 -18.32
CA ALA A 233 -24.04 11.90 -19.68
C ALA A 233 -25.59 11.94 -19.72
N ASP A 234 -26.23 11.81 -18.56
CA ASP A 234 -27.67 11.77 -18.34
C ASP A 234 -28.17 13.14 -17.88
N THR A 235 -29.20 13.67 -18.55
CA THR A 235 -29.81 14.96 -18.21
C THR A 235 -30.75 14.83 -17.02
N CYS A 236 -31.35 13.66 -16.80
CA CYS A 236 -32.24 13.33 -15.70
C CYS A 236 -31.78 12.10 -14.88
N PRO A 237 -30.62 12.12 -14.18
CA PRO A 237 -30.01 10.94 -13.53
C PRO A 237 -30.84 10.18 -12.48
N ASP A 238 -31.99 10.70 -12.08
CA ASP A 238 -32.89 10.10 -11.09
C ASP A 238 -34.21 9.60 -11.74
N GLN A 239 -34.36 9.71 -13.07
CA GLN A 239 -35.57 9.40 -13.81
C GLN A 239 -35.23 8.59 -15.06
N PRO A 240 -35.63 7.32 -15.13
CA PRO A 240 -35.24 6.48 -16.25
C PRO A 240 -35.89 6.95 -17.54
N GLU A 241 -35.07 7.06 -18.58
CA GLU A 241 -35.47 7.23 -19.99
C GLU A 241 -36.55 6.22 -20.44
N ASP A 242 -37.53 6.68 -21.22
CA ASP A 242 -38.66 5.89 -21.73
C ASP A 242 -38.56 5.55 -23.21
N LYS A 243 -37.48 4.87 -23.58
CA LYS A 243 -37.14 4.33 -24.92
C LYS A 243 -38.31 4.04 -25.88
N ASP A 244 -38.82 5.06 -26.55
CA ASP A 244 -39.94 4.99 -27.49
C ASP A 244 -39.53 5.43 -28.92
N GLY A 245 -38.30 5.94 -29.08
CA GLY A 245 -37.73 6.40 -30.34
C GLY A 245 -37.73 7.92 -30.52
N TYR A 246 -38.27 8.67 -29.56
CA TYR A 246 -38.13 10.11 -29.42
C TYR A 246 -37.07 10.41 -28.35
N GLU A 247 -36.19 11.37 -28.64
CA GLU A 247 -35.04 11.85 -27.84
C GLU A 247 -34.26 10.89 -26.88
N ASP A 248 -34.31 9.55 -27.06
CA ASP A 248 -33.77 8.44 -26.21
C ASP A 248 -32.30 8.51 -25.71
N GLN A 249 -31.54 9.51 -26.15
CA GLN A 249 -30.10 9.68 -25.86
C GLN A 249 -29.83 10.74 -24.79
N ASP A 250 -30.83 11.50 -24.35
CA ASP A 250 -30.62 12.57 -23.38
C ASP A 250 -30.82 12.13 -21.93
N GLY A 251 -31.46 10.97 -21.71
CA GLY A 251 -31.67 10.34 -20.41
C GLY A 251 -32.89 10.85 -19.66
N CYS A 252 -33.77 11.60 -20.31
CA CYS A 252 -34.97 12.14 -19.71
C CYS A 252 -36.21 11.47 -20.31
N PRO A 253 -37.21 11.07 -19.49
CA PRO A 253 -38.44 10.55 -20.03
C PRO A 253 -39.25 11.64 -20.75
N ASP A 254 -39.65 11.36 -21.98
CA ASP A 254 -40.46 12.23 -22.83
C ASP A 254 -41.90 11.71 -22.85
N THR A 255 -42.75 12.24 -21.97
CA THR A 255 -44.11 11.70 -21.78
C THR A 255 -45.19 12.32 -22.68
N ASP A 256 -44.82 13.32 -23.49
CA ASP A 256 -45.65 14.08 -24.44
C ASP A 256 -44.70 14.65 -25.51
N ASN A 257 -44.45 13.84 -26.54
CA ASN A 257 -43.38 14.07 -27.51
C ASN A 257 -43.64 15.25 -28.46
N ASP A 258 -44.91 15.60 -28.71
CA ASP A 258 -45.27 16.72 -29.59
C ASP A 258 -45.75 17.98 -28.86
N GLY A 259 -46.00 17.88 -27.56
CA GLY A 259 -46.21 19.00 -26.65
C GLY A 259 -47.62 19.58 -26.74
N ASP A 260 -48.62 18.76 -27.01
CA ASP A 260 -50.03 19.17 -27.10
C ASP A 260 -50.83 19.03 -25.80
N ASP A 261 -50.16 18.65 -24.70
CA ASP A 261 -50.70 18.37 -23.36
C ASP A 261 -51.46 17.02 -23.24
N ILE A 262 -51.39 16.13 -24.23
CA ILE A 262 -51.87 14.74 -24.20
C ILE A 262 -50.65 13.81 -24.09
N ALA A 263 -50.67 12.86 -23.15
CA ALA A 263 -49.52 11.97 -22.95
C ALA A 263 -49.44 10.93 -24.08
N ASP A 264 -48.23 10.56 -24.54
CA ASP A 264 -48.02 9.66 -25.70
C ASP A 264 -48.76 8.31 -25.57
N GLY A 265 -48.98 7.84 -24.34
CA GLY A 265 -49.69 6.59 -24.07
C GLY A 265 -51.21 6.67 -24.29
N ASP A 266 -51.78 7.88 -24.26
CA ASP A 266 -53.19 8.20 -24.48
C ASP A 266 -53.42 8.89 -25.84
N ASP A 267 -52.36 9.29 -26.53
CA ASP A 267 -52.36 9.97 -27.84
C ASP A 267 -52.39 8.98 -29.03
N GLN A 268 -53.26 9.21 -30.02
CA GLN A 268 -53.30 8.43 -31.26
C GLN A 268 -52.24 8.86 -32.29
N CYS A 269 -51.74 10.09 -32.19
CA CYS A 269 -50.70 10.67 -33.02
C CYS A 269 -49.55 11.27 -32.18
N PRO A 270 -48.74 10.46 -31.45
CA PRO A 270 -47.72 10.92 -30.48
C PRO A 270 -46.56 11.76 -31.02
N LEU A 271 -46.60 12.20 -32.27
CA LEU A 271 -45.56 13.01 -32.91
C LEU A 271 -46.17 14.17 -33.72
N GLU A 272 -47.49 14.34 -33.68
CA GLU A 272 -48.24 15.33 -34.44
C GLU A 272 -49.23 16.06 -33.52
N ALA A 273 -48.79 17.19 -32.97
CA ALA A 273 -49.58 17.95 -32.01
C ALA A 273 -51.01 18.26 -32.46
N GLU A 274 -51.96 18.04 -31.54
CA GLU A 274 -53.38 18.30 -31.70
C GLU A 274 -53.71 19.76 -32.07
N THR A 275 -54.75 19.95 -32.89
CA THR A 275 -55.27 21.26 -33.28
C THR A 275 -56.59 21.60 -32.58
N VAL A 276 -56.49 22.14 -31.35
CA VAL A 276 -57.66 22.52 -30.54
C VAL A 276 -58.67 23.40 -31.29
N ASN A 277 -59.77 22.80 -31.75
CA ASN A 277 -60.79 23.43 -32.59
C ASN A 277 -62.24 23.02 -32.26
N GLN A 278 -62.45 22.27 -31.17
CA GLN A 278 -63.75 21.72 -30.71
C GLN A 278 -64.31 20.62 -31.60
N ILE A 279 -63.45 19.92 -32.31
CA ILE A 279 -63.71 18.68 -33.05
C ILE A 279 -62.66 17.74 -32.53
N ASP A 280 -63.07 16.57 -32.04
CA ASP A 280 -62.20 15.45 -31.66
C ASP A 280 -60.94 15.73 -30.81
N ASP A 281 -60.81 16.94 -30.19
CA ASP A 281 -59.67 17.45 -29.39
C ASP A 281 -59.15 16.53 -28.25
N ASP A 282 -59.83 15.42 -27.95
CA ASP A 282 -59.43 14.45 -26.92
C ASP A 282 -58.63 13.26 -27.50
N ASP A 283 -58.43 13.18 -28.83
CA ASP A 283 -57.79 12.04 -29.50
C ASP A 283 -56.29 12.22 -29.83
N GLY A 284 -55.78 13.44 -29.70
CA GLY A 284 -54.38 13.81 -29.92
C GLY A 284 -53.96 13.91 -31.39
N CYS A 285 -54.91 13.85 -32.33
CA CYS A 285 -54.60 13.86 -33.76
C CYS A 285 -55.19 15.08 -34.48
N PRO A 286 -54.37 15.92 -35.13
CA PRO A 286 -54.87 17.06 -35.88
C PRO A 286 -55.80 16.61 -37.02
N GLU A 287 -56.99 17.21 -37.09
CA GLU A 287 -57.94 16.85 -38.13
C GLU A 287 -57.51 17.39 -39.50
N THR A 288 -57.78 16.59 -40.53
CA THR A 288 -57.53 16.97 -41.92
C THR A 288 -58.82 17.15 -42.70
N ASP A 289 -58.75 17.93 -43.78
CA ASP A 289 -59.82 18.17 -44.75
C ASP A 289 -59.33 17.70 -46.14
N PRO A 290 -59.43 16.39 -46.46
CA PRO A 290 -58.83 15.85 -47.68
C PRO A 290 -59.51 16.34 -48.97
N ASP A 291 -60.82 16.63 -48.93
CA ASP A 291 -61.60 17.05 -50.10
C ASP A 291 -61.78 18.58 -50.22
N GLY A 292 -61.45 19.34 -49.17
CA GLY A 292 -61.38 20.80 -49.15
C GLY A 292 -62.74 21.49 -48.99
N ASP A 293 -63.76 20.80 -48.48
CA ASP A 293 -65.09 21.37 -48.31
C ASP A 293 -65.27 22.17 -46.99
N GLY A 294 -64.31 22.06 -46.08
CA GLY A 294 -64.26 22.77 -44.79
C GLY A 294 -64.94 22.05 -43.62
N LEU A 295 -65.34 20.79 -43.77
CA LEU A 295 -65.70 19.88 -42.69
C LEU A 295 -64.46 19.08 -42.26
N LEU A 296 -64.40 18.69 -40.99
CA LEU A 296 -63.22 18.09 -40.36
C LEU A 296 -63.63 16.95 -39.45
N GLY A 297 -62.79 15.91 -39.36
CA GLY A 297 -62.91 14.83 -38.38
C GLY A 297 -64.31 14.21 -38.35
N SER A 298 -64.85 14.04 -37.15
CA SER A 298 -66.20 13.48 -36.93
C SER A 298 -67.37 14.31 -37.49
N ARG A 299 -67.12 15.54 -37.97
CA ARG A 299 -68.14 16.37 -38.65
C ARG A 299 -68.24 16.09 -40.16
N ASP A 300 -67.29 15.34 -40.72
CA ASP A 300 -67.28 14.95 -42.13
C ASP A 300 -67.64 13.45 -42.25
N GLY A 301 -68.85 13.16 -42.72
CA GLY A 301 -69.32 11.79 -42.92
C GLY A 301 -68.68 11.09 -44.12
N CYS A 302 -68.15 11.87 -45.08
CA CYS A 302 -67.55 11.39 -46.31
C CYS A 302 -66.19 12.08 -46.57
N PRO A 303 -65.11 11.72 -45.83
CA PRO A 303 -63.82 12.43 -45.83
C PRO A 303 -63.08 12.59 -47.18
N ASP A 304 -63.55 11.93 -48.23
CA ASP A 304 -62.96 11.93 -49.56
C ASP A 304 -63.92 12.52 -50.63
N GLU A 305 -65.13 12.96 -50.25
CA GLU A 305 -66.17 13.46 -51.15
C GLU A 305 -66.77 14.78 -50.67
N ALA A 306 -66.35 15.89 -51.28
CA ALA A 306 -66.81 17.21 -50.92
C ALA A 306 -68.35 17.36 -50.97
N GLU A 307 -68.90 17.89 -49.87
CA GLU A 307 -70.30 18.25 -49.69
C GLU A 307 -70.83 19.19 -50.79
N ASP A 308 -72.02 18.91 -51.31
CA ASP A 308 -72.60 19.65 -52.43
C ASP A 308 -73.59 20.77 -52.04
N ARG A 309 -73.65 21.20 -50.78
CA ARG A 309 -74.23 22.49 -50.29
C ARG A 309 -75.40 23.04 -51.12
N ASP A 310 -76.40 22.21 -51.36
CA ASP A 310 -77.55 22.56 -52.20
C ASP A 310 -78.82 22.87 -51.38
N GLY A 311 -78.70 22.82 -50.04
CA GLY A 311 -79.76 23.09 -49.08
C GLY A 311 -80.48 21.83 -48.59
N TYR A 312 -79.98 20.64 -48.95
CA TYR A 312 -80.45 19.35 -48.51
C TYR A 312 -79.31 18.65 -47.76
N GLN A 313 -79.59 18.21 -46.53
CA GLN A 313 -78.67 17.59 -45.55
C GLN A 313 -77.20 18.09 -45.46
N ASP A 314 -76.88 19.31 -45.89
CA ASP A 314 -75.54 19.97 -45.88
C ASP A 314 -74.68 19.91 -44.59
N GLY A 315 -75.12 19.27 -43.51
CA GLY A 315 -74.40 19.13 -42.23
C GLY A 315 -73.94 17.72 -41.89
N ASP A 316 -74.11 16.73 -42.76
CA ASP A 316 -73.55 15.38 -42.60
C ASP A 316 -72.23 15.16 -43.35
N GLY A 317 -71.83 16.11 -44.20
CA GLY A 317 -70.54 16.10 -44.92
C GLY A 317 -70.48 15.03 -45.97
N CYS A 318 -71.58 14.79 -46.68
CA CYS A 318 -71.70 13.79 -47.71
C CYS A 318 -72.56 14.35 -48.86
N PRO A 319 -72.09 14.32 -50.12
CA PRO A 319 -72.84 14.89 -51.23
C PRO A 319 -74.16 14.15 -51.50
N ASP A 320 -75.25 14.89 -51.55
CA ASP A 320 -76.60 14.39 -51.76
C ASP A 320 -76.99 14.44 -53.25
N ARG A 321 -76.50 13.46 -54.01
CA ARG A 321 -76.67 13.45 -55.48
C ARG A 321 -78.13 13.30 -55.96
N ASP A 322 -79.07 12.93 -55.10
CA ASP A 322 -80.49 12.67 -55.42
C ASP A 322 -81.41 13.07 -54.25
N ASN A 323 -81.74 14.37 -54.17
CA ASN A 323 -82.50 14.96 -53.06
C ASN A 323 -83.98 14.56 -52.98
N ASP A 324 -84.59 14.09 -54.08
CA ASP A 324 -86.00 13.69 -54.12
C ASP A 324 -86.21 12.18 -54.32
N GLY A 325 -85.13 11.42 -54.50
CA GLY A 325 -85.12 9.95 -54.48
C GLY A 325 -85.86 9.34 -55.66
N ASP A 326 -85.92 10.05 -56.79
CA ASP A 326 -86.74 9.66 -57.95
C ASP A 326 -86.02 8.80 -59.00
N GLY A 327 -84.69 8.65 -58.88
CA GLY A 327 -83.85 7.66 -59.58
C GLY A 327 -83.78 7.81 -61.10
#